data_AF-A0AAV5CDH1-F1
#
_entry.id   AF-A0AAV5CDH1-F1
#
_cell.length_a   1.000
_cell.length_b   1.000
_cell.length_c   1.000
_cell.angle_alpha   90.00
_cell.angle_beta   90.00
_cell.angle_gamma   90.00
#
_symmetry.space_group_name_H-M   'P 1'
#
loop_
_entity.id
_entity.type
_entity.pdbx_description
1 polymer ?
#
loop_
_entity_poly.entity_id
_entity_poly.type
_entity_poly.pdbx_seq_one_letter_code
_entity_poly.pdbx_strand_id
1 'polypeptide(L)'
;MSSDPARAALLFCLLLCFTFAFAQPEATPAPAAGTCTGSAVGGKCHNVPKALRLKLIAIPTILMASMAGVCLPLFSRSVPALRPDSNLFIVVKAFASGVILGTGYMHVLPDSFNDLTSPCLPQKPWQEFPFTTFVAMLAAVFTLLVDSLMLTFYNRRRKGSAAVAHHGHDDSPPPMHAGHCHGHGAGIVVVETQTVEASKKQLLRNRVIVQVLELGIVVHSVVIGLGMGASQNVCTIRPLVAALSFHQLFEGMGLGGCILQAEYGARMKSVLVFFFSTTTPFGVALGLALTRVYSDSSPTALVVVGLLNAASAGLLHYMALVDLLAADFMGPKLQGSVRLQLVSFLAVLLGAGGMSIMAKWA
;
A
#
# COMPACT_ATOMS: atom_id res chain seq x y z
N MET A 1 20.71 -18.24 -6.10
CA MET A 1 19.59 -18.51 -5.15
C MET A 1 18.54 -17.42 -5.32
N SER A 2 17.33 -17.80 -5.75
CA SER A 2 16.23 -16.87 -6.03
C SER A 2 15.73 -16.23 -4.73
N SER A 3 16.07 -14.95 -4.51
CA SER A 3 15.39 -14.08 -3.55
C SER A 3 14.01 -13.74 -4.12
N ASP A 4 13.06 -14.62 -3.83
CA ASP A 4 11.66 -14.47 -4.19
C ASP A 4 11.04 -13.37 -3.28
N PRO A 5 10.42 -12.31 -3.82
CA PRO A 5 9.72 -11.31 -3.00
C PRO A 5 8.68 -11.94 -2.06
N ALA A 6 8.12 -13.11 -2.42
CA ALA A 6 7.28 -13.90 -1.53
C ALA A 6 7.99 -14.32 -0.24
N ARG A 7 9.31 -14.57 -0.28
CA ARG A 7 10.10 -14.91 0.92
C ARG A 7 10.38 -13.69 1.80
N ALA A 8 10.57 -12.51 1.22
CA ALA A 8 10.73 -11.27 1.99
C ALA A 8 9.42 -10.86 2.66
N ALA A 9 8.29 -11.01 1.97
CA ALA A 9 6.95 -10.85 2.53
C ALA A 9 6.66 -11.89 3.62
N LEU A 10 7.02 -13.15 3.40
CA LEU A 10 6.94 -14.19 4.43
C LEU A 10 7.81 -13.85 5.64
N LEU A 11 9.01 -13.32 5.43
CA LEU A 11 9.90 -12.86 6.51
C LEU A 11 9.33 -11.64 7.24
N PHE A 12 8.62 -10.73 6.57
CA PHE A 12 7.90 -9.63 7.22
C PHE A 12 6.72 -10.13 8.06
N CYS A 13 5.91 -11.05 7.51
CA CYS A 13 4.86 -11.71 8.27
C CYS A 13 5.45 -12.49 9.45
N LEU A 14 6.60 -13.15 9.28
CA LEU A 14 7.31 -13.83 10.36
C LEU A 14 7.91 -12.86 11.37
N LEU A 15 8.38 -11.67 10.95
CA LEU A 15 8.86 -10.59 11.82
C LEU A 15 7.71 -9.97 12.62
N LEU A 16 6.55 -9.74 12.00
CA LEU A 16 5.31 -9.39 12.69
C LEU A 16 4.96 -10.49 13.70
N CYS A 17 4.98 -11.76 13.30
CA CYS A 17 4.81 -12.90 14.23
C CYS A 17 5.89 -12.99 15.32
N PHE A 18 7.12 -12.51 15.07
CA PHE A 18 8.21 -12.50 16.05
C PHE A 18 8.04 -11.36 17.06
N THR A 19 7.54 -10.20 16.63
CA THR A 19 7.09 -9.14 17.55
C THR A 19 5.92 -9.62 18.42
N PHE A 20 5.04 -10.46 17.88
CA PHE A 20 3.99 -11.16 18.63
C PHE A 20 4.53 -12.09 19.73
N ALA A 21 5.65 -12.79 19.46
CA ALA A 21 6.28 -13.69 20.44
C ALA A 21 6.94 -12.94 21.60
N PHE A 22 7.47 -11.73 21.36
CA PHE A 22 8.03 -10.86 22.39
C PHE A 22 6.97 -10.02 23.12
N ALA A 23 5.78 -9.85 22.55
CA ALA A 23 4.66 -9.11 23.14
C ALA A 23 3.76 -9.97 24.03
N GLN A 24 4.10 -11.23 24.34
CA GLN A 24 3.39 -12.01 25.36
C GLN A 24 3.78 -11.50 26.76
N PRO A 25 2.93 -10.75 27.48
CA PRO A 25 3.19 -10.47 28.88
C PRO A 25 2.83 -11.74 29.67
N GLU A 26 3.59 -12.01 30.73
CA GLU A 26 3.13 -12.88 31.82
C GLU A 26 1.66 -12.59 32.15
N ALA A 27 0.88 -13.66 32.31
CA ALA A 27 -0.55 -13.62 32.55
C ALA A 27 -0.87 -12.78 33.80
N THR A 28 -1.15 -11.50 33.60
CA THR A 28 -1.71 -10.62 34.62
C THR A 28 -3.23 -10.59 34.44
N PRO A 29 -4.00 -10.67 35.54
CA PRO A 29 -5.44 -10.76 35.44
C PRO A 29 -6.02 -9.49 34.79
N ALA A 30 -6.86 -9.68 33.77
CA ALA A 30 -7.60 -8.62 33.12
C ALA A 30 -8.40 -7.80 34.16
N PRO A 31 -8.57 -6.48 33.95
CA PRO A 31 -9.39 -5.67 34.85
C PRO A 31 -10.86 -6.12 34.83
N ALA A 32 -11.58 -5.77 35.90
CA ALA A 32 -12.89 -6.28 36.29
C ALA A 32 -13.91 -6.39 35.13
N ALA A 33 -14.60 -7.53 35.11
CA ALA A 33 -15.50 -8.07 34.08
C ALA A 33 -16.78 -7.26 33.76
N GLY A 34 -16.83 -5.94 33.98
CA GLY A 34 -18.02 -5.11 33.82
C GLY A 34 -18.08 -4.25 32.55
N THR A 35 -16.95 -3.84 31.97
CA THR A 35 -16.88 -2.90 30.83
C THR A 35 -16.63 -3.56 29.48
N CYS A 36 -16.08 -4.78 29.45
CA CYS A 36 -15.67 -5.47 28.21
C CYS A 36 -16.64 -6.58 27.78
N THR A 37 -17.60 -6.89 28.65
CA THR A 37 -18.72 -7.82 28.43
C THR A 37 -19.96 -7.00 28.09
N GLY A 38 -20.02 -6.46 26.88
CA GLY A 38 -21.28 -6.13 26.22
C GLY A 38 -22.33 -5.35 27.04
N SER A 39 -21.93 -4.43 27.92
CA SER A 39 -22.84 -3.37 28.36
C SER A 39 -22.90 -2.35 27.24
N ALA A 40 -23.62 -2.73 26.19
CA ALA A 40 -24.27 -1.79 25.31
C ALA A 40 -25.02 -0.81 26.21
N VAL A 41 -24.53 0.41 26.31
CA VAL A 41 -25.44 1.55 26.44
C VAL A 41 -26.43 1.34 25.31
N GLY A 42 -27.66 0.94 25.66
CA GLY A 42 -28.76 0.66 24.74
C GLY A 42 -29.12 1.90 23.94
N GLY A 43 -28.29 2.22 22.94
CA GLY A 43 -28.43 3.36 22.06
C GLY A 43 -28.90 2.93 20.68
N LYS A 44 -29.47 3.88 19.94
CA LYS A 44 -29.94 3.74 18.54
C LYS A 44 -28.91 3.14 17.55
N CYS A 45 -27.66 2.94 17.97
CA CYS A 45 -26.52 2.52 17.16
C CYS A 45 -26.24 1.00 17.19
N HIS A 46 -26.68 0.26 18.21
CA HIS A 46 -26.47 -1.20 18.26
C HIS A 46 -27.71 -1.93 17.71
N ASN A 47 -27.62 -2.44 16.48
CA ASN A 47 -28.72 -3.15 15.84
C ASN A 47 -28.18 -4.19 14.84
N VAL A 48 -28.14 -5.44 15.28
CA VAL A 48 -27.54 -6.57 14.53
C VAL A 48 -28.19 -6.77 13.15
N PRO A 49 -29.54 -6.81 12.99
CA PRO A 49 -30.15 -6.96 11.67
C PRO A 49 -29.81 -5.81 10.70
N LYS A 50 -29.76 -4.58 11.19
CA LYS A 50 -29.43 -3.41 10.37
C LYS A 50 -27.94 -3.35 10.05
N ALA A 51 -27.07 -3.72 10.99
CA ALA A 51 -25.63 -3.86 10.76
C ALA A 51 -25.35 -4.93 9.69
N LEU A 52 -26.02 -6.08 9.76
CA LEU A 52 -25.93 -7.12 8.73
C LEU A 52 -26.33 -6.61 7.34
N ARG A 53 -27.46 -5.90 7.23
CA ARG A 53 -27.88 -5.29 5.95
C ARG A 53 -26.84 -4.32 5.40
N LEU A 54 -26.25 -3.49 6.25
CA LEU A 54 -25.19 -2.57 5.82
C LEU A 54 -23.94 -3.31 5.35
N LYS A 55 -23.50 -4.37 6.04
CA LYS A 55 -22.36 -5.21 5.62
C LYS A 55 -22.62 -5.89 4.27
N LEU A 56 -23.83 -6.39 4.05
CA LEU A 56 -24.22 -7.00 2.76
C LEU A 56 -24.27 -5.99 1.62
N ILE A 57 -24.61 -4.72 1.90
CA ILE A 57 -24.53 -3.62 0.92
C ILE A 57 -23.07 -3.19 0.70
N ALA A 58 -22.24 -3.23 1.74
CA ALA A 58 -20.83 -2.85 1.70
C ALA A 58 -20.02 -3.70 0.70
N ILE A 59 -20.24 -5.01 0.69
CA ILE A 59 -19.52 -5.95 -0.18
C ILE A 59 -19.58 -5.55 -1.67
N PRO A 60 -20.76 -5.43 -2.31
CA PRO A 60 -20.85 -5.06 -3.72
C PRO A 60 -20.46 -3.60 -3.98
N THR A 61 -20.75 -2.67 -3.05
CA THR A 61 -20.41 -1.25 -3.24
C THR A 61 -18.90 -1.01 -3.22
N ILE A 62 -18.18 -1.60 -2.27
CA ILE A 62 -16.72 -1.54 -2.20
C ILE A 62 -16.11 -2.25 -3.40
N LEU A 63 -16.60 -3.44 -3.78
CA LEU A 63 -16.10 -4.15 -4.96
C LEU A 63 -16.22 -3.32 -6.23
N MET A 64 -17.37 -2.67 -6.45
CA MET A 64 -17.57 -1.79 -7.60
C MET A 64 -16.65 -0.57 -7.57
N ALA A 65 -16.49 0.07 -6.40
CA ALA A 65 -15.58 1.20 -6.23
C ALA A 65 -14.13 0.80 -6.51
N SER A 66 -13.66 -0.35 -5.98
CA SER A 66 -12.33 -0.88 -6.24
C SER A 66 -12.10 -1.14 -7.73
N MET A 67 -13.04 -1.83 -8.38
CA MET A 67 -13.00 -2.14 -9.80
C MET A 67 -12.91 -0.87 -10.64
N ALA A 68 -13.80 0.10 -10.39
CA ALA A 68 -13.79 1.38 -11.08
C ALA A 68 -12.46 2.12 -10.88
N GLY A 69 -11.96 2.15 -9.65
CA GLY A 69 -10.71 2.83 -9.28
C GLY A 69 -9.51 2.27 -9.99
N VAL A 70 -9.28 0.95 -9.89
CA VAL A 70 -8.12 0.29 -10.48
C VAL A 70 -8.17 0.21 -11.99
N CYS A 71 -9.36 0.08 -12.58
CA CYS A 71 -9.52 -0.05 -14.02
C CYS A 71 -9.42 1.29 -14.75
N LEU A 72 -9.84 2.40 -14.14
CA LEU A 72 -9.90 3.71 -14.80
C LEU A 72 -8.54 4.16 -15.38
N PRO A 73 -7.41 4.04 -14.65
CA PRO A 73 -6.09 4.28 -15.23
C PRO A 73 -5.71 3.30 -16.34
N LEU A 74 -6.15 2.04 -16.28
CA LEU A 74 -5.78 1.02 -17.28
C LEU A 74 -6.43 1.29 -18.64
N PHE A 75 -7.63 1.86 -18.64
CA PHE A 75 -8.34 2.29 -19.86
C PHE A 75 -7.98 3.72 -20.30
N SER A 76 -7.12 4.42 -19.55
CA SER A 76 -6.73 5.80 -19.84
C SER A 76 -6.03 5.99 -21.19
N ARG A 77 -5.40 4.94 -21.75
CA ARG A 77 -4.82 4.98 -23.11
C ARG A 77 -5.90 5.12 -24.21
N SER A 78 -7.13 4.70 -23.92
CA SER A 78 -8.27 4.79 -24.85
C SER A 78 -8.94 6.18 -24.83
N VAL A 79 -8.69 7.00 -23.80
CA VAL A 79 -9.28 8.35 -23.66
C VAL A 79 -8.18 9.41 -23.78
N PRO A 80 -8.19 10.26 -24.84
CA PRO A 80 -7.12 11.24 -25.09
C PRO A 80 -6.82 12.19 -23.90
N ALA A 81 -7.84 12.55 -23.12
CA ALA A 81 -7.72 13.44 -21.96
C ALA A 81 -7.07 12.80 -20.73
N LEU A 82 -7.07 11.46 -20.62
CA LEU A 82 -6.52 10.72 -19.48
C LEU A 82 -5.17 10.05 -19.80
N ARG A 83 -4.59 10.32 -20.98
CA ARG A 83 -3.30 9.73 -21.36
C ARG A 83 -2.28 9.90 -20.23
N PRO A 84 -1.39 8.91 -19.98
CA PRO A 84 -0.41 8.97 -18.89
C PRO A 84 0.48 10.22 -18.92
N ASP A 85 0.70 10.75 -20.12
CA ASP A 85 1.50 11.97 -20.34
C ASP A 85 0.67 13.26 -20.27
N SER A 86 -0.61 13.21 -19.94
CA SER A 86 -1.43 14.41 -19.72
C SER A 86 -1.11 15.08 -18.39
N ASN A 87 -1.33 16.39 -18.31
CA ASN A 87 -1.24 17.13 -17.05
C ASN A 87 -2.37 16.70 -16.08
N LEU A 88 -3.55 16.38 -16.62
CA LEU A 88 -4.69 15.92 -15.83
C LEU A 88 -4.38 14.61 -15.10
N PHE A 89 -3.77 13.63 -15.76
CA PHE A 89 -3.38 12.37 -15.14
C PHE A 89 -2.46 12.58 -13.93
N ILE A 90 -1.51 13.52 -14.01
CA ILE A 90 -0.60 13.84 -12.90
C ILE A 90 -1.36 14.48 -11.73
N VAL A 91 -2.25 15.43 -12.02
CA VAL A 91 -3.04 16.10 -10.97
C VAL A 91 -3.95 15.10 -10.25
N VAL A 92 -4.59 14.20 -11.01
CA VAL A 92 -5.42 13.13 -10.47
C VAL A 92 -4.59 12.13 -9.64
N LYS A 93 -3.41 11.75 -10.12
CA LYS A 93 -2.48 10.89 -9.36
C LYS A 93 -2.05 11.56 -8.05
N ALA A 94 -1.71 12.85 -8.08
CA ALA A 94 -1.33 13.62 -6.89
C ALA A 94 -2.49 13.70 -5.88
N PHE A 95 -3.73 13.92 -6.35
CA PHE A 95 -4.92 13.85 -5.50
C PHE A 95 -5.06 12.47 -4.83
N ALA A 96 -4.95 11.39 -5.61
CA ALA A 96 -5.01 10.02 -5.09
C ALA A 96 -3.90 9.73 -4.06
N SER A 97 -2.68 10.22 -4.26
CA SER A 97 -1.61 10.12 -3.28
C SER A 97 -1.91 10.87 -1.98
N GLY A 98 -2.54 12.04 -2.07
CA GLY A 98 -3.06 12.77 -0.91
C GLY A 98 -4.14 11.99 -0.16
N VAL A 99 -5.04 11.32 -0.89
CA VAL A 99 -6.04 10.41 -0.30
C VAL A 99 -5.35 9.26 0.46
N ILE A 100 -4.41 8.53 -0.16
CA ILE A 100 -3.65 7.45 0.51
C ILE A 100 -2.96 7.95 1.78
N LEU A 101 -2.31 9.12 1.71
CA LEU A 101 -1.66 9.74 2.87
C LEU A 101 -2.67 10.04 3.99
N GLY A 102 -3.83 10.60 3.62
CA GLY A 102 -4.93 10.87 4.55
C GLY A 102 -5.52 9.60 5.14
N THR A 103 -5.65 8.51 4.37
CA THR A 103 -6.09 7.20 4.87
C THR A 103 -5.17 6.74 5.99
N GLY A 104 -3.86 6.72 5.75
CA GLY A 104 -2.87 6.31 6.76
C GLY A 104 -3.00 7.08 8.07
N TYR A 105 -3.02 8.42 8.01
CA TYR A 105 -3.01 9.27 9.20
C TYR A 105 -4.36 9.41 9.90
N MET A 106 -5.46 9.50 9.15
CA MET A 106 -6.77 9.90 9.69
C MET A 106 -7.74 8.73 9.86
N HIS A 107 -7.47 7.59 9.22
CA HIS A 107 -8.32 6.41 9.33
C HIS A 107 -7.60 5.26 10.04
N VAL A 108 -6.46 4.83 9.50
CA VAL A 108 -5.81 3.58 9.96
C VAL A 108 -5.06 3.76 11.26
N LEU A 109 -4.31 4.85 11.40
CA LEU A 109 -3.53 5.13 12.60
C LEU A 109 -4.42 5.34 13.84
N PRO A 110 -5.53 6.11 13.79
CA PRO A 110 -6.45 6.24 14.91
C PRO A 110 -7.14 4.92 15.30
N ASP A 111 -7.50 4.07 14.34
CA ASP A 111 -8.07 2.75 14.63
C ASP A 111 -7.09 1.88 15.43
N SER A 112 -5.81 1.91 15.06
CA SER A 112 -4.77 1.26 15.87
C SER A 112 -4.68 1.80 17.30
N PHE A 113 -4.75 3.12 17.47
CA PHE A 113 -4.77 3.72 18.81
C PHE A 113 -5.98 3.25 19.60
N ASN A 114 -7.17 3.27 19.02
CA ASN A 114 -8.42 2.84 19.67
C ASN A 114 -8.35 1.39 20.13
N ASP A 115 -7.75 0.51 19.33
CA ASP A 115 -7.58 -0.90 19.67
C ASP A 115 -6.54 -1.11 20.77
N LEU A 116 -5.32 -0.55 20.61
CA LEU A 116 -4.20 -0.77 21.54
C LEU A 116 -4.33 0.00 22.85
N THR A 117 -5.11 1.07 22.90
CA THR A 117 -5.38 1.83 24.15
C THR A 117 -6.75 1.52 24.74
N SER A 118 -7.43 0.50 24.22
CA SER A 118 -8.74 0.06 24.70
C SER A 118 -8.72 -0.25 26.21
N PRO A 119 -9.78 0.12 26.96
CA PRO A 119 -9.90 -0.23 28.38
C PRO A 119 -9.99 -1.74 28.63
N CYS A 120 -10.15 -2.54 27.58
CA CYS A 120 -10.15 -4.00 27.64
C CYS A 120 -8.75 -4.63 27.61
N LEU A 121 -7.70 -3.81 27.53
CA LEU A 121 -6.32 -4.23 27.68
C LEU A 121 -5.76 -3.80 29.06
N PRO A 122 -4.84 -4.58 29.64
CA PRO A 122 -4.17 -4.17 30.87
C PRO A 122 -3.35 -2.89 30.64
N GLN A 123 -3.26 -2.02 31.66
CA GLN A 123 -2.53 -0.75 31.55
C GLN A 123 -1.06 -0.95 31.14
N LYS A 124 -0.41 -1.97 31.69
CA LYS A 124 0.94 -2.38 31.29
C LYS A 124 0.87 -3.58 30.34
N PRO A 125 1.59 -3.58 29.20
CA PRO A 125 2.40 -2.49 28.65
C PRO A 125 1.62 -1.49 27.77
N TRP A 126 0.35 -1.78 27.47
CA TRP A 126 -0.38 -1.20 26.33
C TRP A 126 -0.68 0.30 26.43
N GLN A 127 -0.91 0.83 27.62
CA GLN A 127 -1.19 2.26 27.83
C GLN A 127 0.07 3.07 28.17
N GLU A 128 1.16 2.43 28.58
CA GLU A 128 2.41 3.12 28.96
C GLU A 128 3.36 3.36 27.78
N PHE A 129 3.28 2.52 26.74
CA PHE A 129 4.15 2.61 25.57
C PHE A 129 3.33 2.83 24.29
N PRO A 130 3.68 3.79 23.41
CA PRO A 130 2.93 4.09 22.19
C PRO A 130 3.22 3.05 21.09
N PHE A 131 2.72 1.83 21.25
CA PHE A 131 2.91 0.73 20.30
C PHE A 131 2.44 1.08 18.89
N THR A 132 1.35 1.83 18.75
CA THR A 132 0.83 2.27 17.45
C THR A 132 1.88 3.00 16.62
N THR A 133 2.49 4.06 17.17
CA THR A 133 3.48 4.85 16.41
C THR A 133 4.81 4.12 16.28
N PHE A 134 5.19 3.33 17.28
CA PHE A 134 6.40 2.50 17.22
C PHE A 134 6.33 1.49 16.08
N VAL A 135 5.23 0.73 15.98
CA VAL A 135 5.05 -0.28 14.93
C VAL A 135 4.86 0.38 13.57
N ALA A 136 4.14 1.50 13.47
CA ALA A 136 4.02 2.25 12.22
C ALA A 136 5.39 2.74 11.71
N MET A 137 6.23 3.27 12.60
CA MET A 137 7.60 3.67 12.26
C MET A 137 8.44 2.48 11.79
N LEU A 138 8.42 1.36 12.52
CA LEU A 138 9.15 0.15 12.13
C LEU A 138 8.69 -0.38 10.78
N ALA A 139 7.37 -0.39 10.52
CA ALA A 139 6.82 -0.81 9.24
C ALA A 139 7.28 0.10 8.10
N ALA A 140 7.25 1.43 8.27
CA ALA A 140 7.73 2.37 7.25
C ALA A 140 9.23 2.17 6.93
N VAL A 141 10.08 2.02 7.96
CA VAL A 141 11.51 1.75 7.78
C VAL A 141 11.74 0.37 7.14
N PHE A 142 10.95 -0.62 7.51
CA PHE A 142 11.02 -1.94 6.91
C PHE A 142 10.62 -1.92 5.43
N THR A 143 9.59 -1.17 5.05
CA THR A 143 9.22 -0.99 3.63
C THR A 143 10.36 -0.35 2.85
N LEU A 144 10.98 0.70 3.39
CA LEU A 144 12.20 1.30 2.81
C LEU A 144 13.34 0.27 2.64
N LEU A 145 13.56 -0.57 3.65
CA LEU A 145 14.57 -1.63 3.59
C LEU A 145 14.26 -2.61 2.45
N VAL A 146 13.01 -3.07 2.34
CA VAL A 146 12.58 -3.98 1.27
C VAL A 146 12.80 -3.35 -0.09
N ASP A 147 12.33 -2.12 -0.31
CA ASP A 147 12.50 -1.40 -1.57
C ASP A 147 13.98 -1.26 -1.95
N SER A 148 14.80 -0.80 -1.01
CA SER A 148 16.23 -0.59 -1.22
C SER A 148 16.97 -1.88 -1.54
N LEU A 149 16.66 -2.96 -0.81
CA LEU A 149 17.26 -4.28 -1.04
C LEU A 149 16.80 -4.86 -2.38
N MET A 150 15.52 -4.75 -2.73
CA MET A 150 15.00 -5.21 -4.01
C MET A 150 15.70 -4.52 -5.18
N LEU A 151 15.88 -3.19 -5.11
CA LEU A 151 16.65 -2.44 -6.11
C LEU A 151 18.11 -2.92 -6.17
N THR A 152 18.74 -3.18 -5.03
CA THR A 152 20.15 -3.60 -4.94
C THR A 152 20.37 -5.01 -5.50
N PHE A 153 19.57 -5.99 -5.10
CA PHE A 153 19.66 -7.37 -5.61
C PHE A 153 19.42 -7.42 -7.11
N TYR A 154 18.50 -6.59 -7.60
CA TYR A 154 18.24 -6.50 -9.02
C TYR A 154 19.45 -5.92 -9.79
N ASN A 155 20.03 -4.81 -9.30
CA ASN A 155 21.22 -4.21 -9.91
C ASN A 155 22.43 -5.18 -9.90
N ARG A 156 22.58 -6.00 -8.85
CA ARG A 156 23.66 -6.99 -8.73
C ARG A 156 23.52 -8.16 -9.71
N ARG A 157 22.32 -8.73 -9.88
CA ARG A 157 22.11 -9.81 -10.87
C ARG A 157 22.49 -9.36 -12.28
N ARG A 158 22.26 -8.08 -12.60
CA ARG A 158 22.61 -7.52 -13.91
C ARG A 158 24.11 -7.33 -14.12
N LYS A 159 24.85 -6.84 -13.11
CA LYS A 159 26.32 -6.77 -13.19
C LYS A 159 26.95 -8.16 -13.34
N GLY A 160 26.39 -9.19 -12.68
CA GLY A 160 26.80 -10.59 -12.85
C GLY A 160 26.54 -11.14 -14.26
N SER A 161 25.40 -10.84 -14.88
CA SER A 161 25.13 -11.25 -16.26
C SER A 161 25.92 -10.45 -17.31
N ALA A 162 26.25 -9.19 -17.06
CA ALA A 162 27.07 -8.37 -17.97
C ALA A 162 28.56 -8.77 -17.92
N ALA A 163 29.08 -9.20 -16.76
CA ALA A 163 30.45 -9.68 -16.63
C ALA A 163 30.68 -11.05 -17.31
N VAL A 164 29.64 -11.87 -17.47
CA VAL A 164 29.72 -13.19 -18.12
C VAL A 164 29.63 -13.11 -19.65
N ALA A 165 29.17 -11.98 -20.22
CA ALA A 165 29.07 -11.79 -21.66
C ALA A 165 30.38 -11.35 -22.34
N HIS A 166 31.46 -11.11 -21.59
CA HIS A 166 32.74 -10.61 -22.14
C HIS A 166 33.88 -11.63 -22.22
N HIS A 167 33.61 -12.92 -21.93
CA HIS A 167 34.56 -14.01 -22.13
C HIS A 167 34.00 -15.02 -23.15
N GLY A 168 34.10 -14.66 -24.42
CA GLY A 168 33.82 -15.53 -25.57
C GLY A 168 34.83 -15.27 -26.68
N HIS A 169 35.98 -15.95 -26.56
CA HIS A 169 36.85 -16.48 -27.63
C HIS A 169 37.00 -15.69 -28.94
N ASP A 170 38.21 -15.17 -29.17
CA ASP A 170 38.89 -15.32 -30.46
C ASP A 170 40.42 -15.29 -30.24
N ASP A 171 41.02 -16.48 -30.35
CA ASP A 171 42.46 -16.67 -30.50
C ASP A 171 42.84 -16.31 -31.94
N SER A 172 43.63 -15.25 -32.12
CA SER A 172 44.43 -15.01 -33.34
C SER A 172 45.60 -14.08 -33.02
N PRO A 173 46.83 -14.39 -33.47
CA PRO A 173 47.99 -13.55 -33.18
C PRO A 173 47.99 -12.31 -34.10
N PRO A 174 48.39 -11.12 -33.62
CA PRO A 174 48.48 -9.96 -34.50
C PRO A 174 49.82 -9.94 -35.26
N PRO A 175 49.82 -9.68 -36.58
CA PRO A 175 50.97 -9.08 -37.23
C PRO A 175 51.03 -7.58 -36.90
N MET A 176 52.24 -7.07 -36.70
CA MET A 176 52.53 -5.64 -36.60
C MET A 176 52.02 -4.90 -37.84
N HIS A 177 51.30 -3.78 -37.68
CA HIS A 177 51.60 -2.47 -38.29
C HIS A 177 50.64 -1.38 -37.80
N ALA A 178 51.23 -0.20 -37.59
CA ALA A 178 50.61 0.99 -37.03
C ALA A 178 49.60 1.66 -37.99
N GLY A 179 48.48 2.13 -37.44
CA GLY A 179 47.51 2.96 -38.15
C GLY A 179 46.60 3.69 -37.17
N HIS A 180 46.89 4.96 -36.91
CA HIS A 180 46.07 5.89 -36.14
C HIS A 180 44.87 6.32 -36.99
N CYS A 181 43.63 6.09 -36.53
CA CYS A 181 42.41 6.66 -37.12
C CYS A 181 41.46 7.17 -36.02
N HIS A 182 41.16 8.48 -36.05
CA HIS A 182 40.13 9.14 -35.25
C HIS A 182 38.74 8.86 -35.85
N GLY A 183 37.84 8.25 -35.07
CA GLY A 183 36.45 8.00 -35.46
C GLY A 183 35.46 8.51 -34.41
N HIS A 184 34.82 9.66 -34.68
CA HIS A 184 33.71 10.23 -33.92
C HIS A 184 32.38 9.45 -34.14
N GLY A 185 32.35 8.17 -33.78
CA GLY A 185 31.16 7.30 -33.93
C GLY A 185 30.59 6.75 -32.61
N ALA A 186 31.29 6.93 -31.49
CA ALA A 186 30.94 6.28 -30.22
C ALA A 186 29.92 7.06 -29.35
N GLY A 187 29.51 8.27 -29.75
CA GLY A 187 28.59 9.09 -28.94
C GLY A 187 27.12 8.65 -29.01
N ILE A 188 26.62 8.35 -30.21
CA ILE A 188 25.20 8.04 -30.42
C ILE A 188 24.84 6.66 -29.88
N VAL A 189 25.69 5.65 -30.13
CA VAL A 189 25.46 4.27 -29.65
C VAL A 189 25.58 4.17 -28.12
N VAL A 190 26.48 4.96 -27.50
CA VAL A 190 26.60 5.00 -26.03
C VAL A 190 25.39 5.72 -25.41
N VAL A 191 24.88 6.80 -26.00
CA VAL A 191 23.67 7.48 -25.53
C VAL A 191 22.43 6.60 -25.71
N GLU A 192 22.29 5.92 -26.84
CA GLU A 192 21.17 4.99 -27.09
C GLU A 192 21.22 3.78 -26.14
N THR A 193 22.41 3.23 -25.87
CA THR A 193 22.59 2.14 -24.90
C THR A 193 22.31 2.61 -23.46
N GLN A 194 22.76 3.80 -23.07
CA GLN A 194 22.52 4.37 -21.74
C GLN A 194 21.04 4.73 -21.52
N THR A 195 20.35 5.25 -22.53
CA THR A 195 18.91 5.60 -22.46
C THR A 195 18.04 4.35 -22.40
N VAL A 196 18.35 3.30 -23.17
CA VAL A 196 17.66 2.00 -23.09
C VAL A 196 17.91 1.31 -21.75
N GLU A 197 19.13 1.39 -21.21
CA GLU A 197 19.47 0.85 -19.89
C GLU A 197 18.77 1.58 -18.74
N ALA A 198 18.69 2.92 -18.81
CA ALA A 198 17.96 3.74 -17.86
C ALA A 198 16.44 3.48 -17.91
N SER A 199 15.86 3.36 -19.10
CA SER A 199 14.43 3.04 -19.30
C SER A 199 14.08 1.67 -18.73
N LYS A 200 14.90 0.63 -19.00
CA LYS A 200 14.73 -0.70 -18.38
C LYS A 200 14.79 -0.62 -16.86
N LYS A 201 15.76 0.10 -16.28
CA LYS A 201 15.89 0.28 -14.82
C LYS A 201 14.65 0.95 -14.21
N GLN A 202 14.09 1.93 -14.90
CA GLN A 202 12.87 2.61 -14.48
C GLN A 202 11.65 1.67 -14.52
N LEU A 203 11.46 0.88 -15.58
CA LEU A 203 10.39 -0.12 -15.65
C LEU A 203 10.47 -1.14 -14.52
N LEU A 204 11.67 -1.56 -14.16
CA LEU A 204 11.89 -2.51 -13.08
C LEU A 204 11.57 -1.92 -11.71
N ARG A 205 11.99 -0.67 -11.48
CA ARG A 205 11.59 0.08 -10.28
C ARG A 205 10.07 0.17 -10.18
N ASN A 206 9.39 0.52 -11.27
CA ASN A 206 7.92 0.59 -11.30
C ASN A 206 7.28 -0.77 -10.96
N ARG A 207 7.86 -1.88 -11.43
CA ARG A 207 7.38 -3.23 -11.09
C ARG A 207 7.55 -3.57 -9.61
N VAL A 208 8.70 -3.23 -9.02
CA VAL A 208 8.93 -3.43 -7.58
C VAL A 208 7.94 -2.60 -6.77
N ILE A 209 7.77 -1.32 -7.11
CA ILE A 209 6.80 -0.44 -6.47
C ILE A 209 5.40 -1.05 -6.55
N VAL A 210 4.95 -1.54 -7.72
CA VAL A 210 3.63 -2.20 -7.84
C VAL A 210 3.52 -3.43 -6.94
N GLN A 211 4.56 -4.26 -6.85
CA GLN A 211 4.52 -5.46 -6.01
C GLN A 211 4.45 -5.14 -4.52
N VAL A 212 5.21 -4.15 -4.06
CA VAL A 212 5.20 -3.69 -2.67
C VAL A 212 3.88 -2.96 -2.36
N LEU A 213 3.41 -2.11 -3.28
CA LEU A 213 2.11 -1.44 -3.25
C LEU A 213 0.96 -2.45 -3.12
N GLU A 214 0.90 -3.44 -3.98
CA GLU A 214 -0.12 -4.49 -3.94
C GLU A 214 -0.08 -5.26 -2.61
N LEU A 215 1.10 -5.68 -2.15
CA LEU A 215 1.24 -6.44 -0.91
C LEU A 215 0.75 -5.64 0.31
N GLY A 216 1.18 -4.37 0.42
CA GLY A 216 0.75 -3.49 1.51
C GLY A 216 -0.75 -3.27 1.50
N ILE A 217 -1.32 -3.00 0.32
CA ILE A 217 -2.77 -2.80 0.15
C ILE A 217 -3.54 -4.08 0.48
N VAL A 218 -3.07 -5.27 0.08
CA VAL A 218 -3.76 -6.55 0.37
C VAL A 218 -3.82 -6.78 1.88
N VAL A 219 -2.71 -6.65 2.60
CA VAL A 219 -2.69 -6.83 4.06
C VAL A 219 -3.63 -5.83 4.73
N HIS A 220 -3.55 -4.56 4.34
CA HIS A 220 -4.42 -3.51 4.86
C HIS A 220 -5.90 -3.80 4.65
N SER A 221 -6.25 -4.16 3.42
CA SER A 221 -7.61 -4.37 2.95
C SER A 221 -8.30 -5.54 3.67
N VAL A 222 -7.56 -6.62 3.99
CA VAL A 222 -8.09 -7.72 4.80
C VAL A 222 -8.41 -7.24 6.21
N VAL A 223 -7.50 -6.48 6.84
CA VAL A 223 -7.64 -6.05 8.23
C VAL A 223 -8.84 -5.12 8.40
N ILE A 224 -8.97 -4.09 7.55
CA ILE A 224 -10.15 -3.20 7.61
C ILE A 224 -11.43 -3.98 7.29
N GLY A 225 -11.40 -4.83 6.26
CA GLY A 225 -12.55 -5.65 5.91
C GLY A 225 -13.02 -6.50 7.09
N LEU A 226 -12.08 -7.15 7.77
CA LEU A 226 -12.36 -7.97 8.95
C LEU A 226 -12.96 -7.16 10.10
N GLY A 227 -12.41 -5.97 10.41
CA GLY A 227 -12.94 -5.08 11.45
C GLY A 227 -14.36 -4.61 11.14
N MET A 228 -14.63 -4.14 9.91
CA MET A 228 -15.96 -3.72 9.48
C MET A 228 -16.95 -4.90 9.46
N GLY A 229 -16.51 -6.07 9.00
CA GLY A 229 -17.28 -7.30 8.99
C GLY A 229 -17.64 -7.79 10.39
N ALA A 230 -16.75 -7.58 11.37
CA ALA A 230 -16.98 -7.95 12.76
C ALA A 230 -17.92 -6.98 13.50
N SER A 231 -17.78 -5.67 13.26
CA SER A 231 -18.49 -4.61 13.99
C SER A 231 -20.02 -4.78 14.00
N GLN A 232 -20.68 -4.57 15.15
CA GLN A 232 -22.15 -4.60 15.25
C GLN A 232 -22.77 -3.19 15.38
N ASN A 233 -21.96 -2.15 15.23
CA ASN A 233 -22.37 -0.77 15.42
C ASN A 233 -22.78 -0.12 14.09
N VAL A 234 -24.09 0.11 13.92
CA VAL A 234 -24.67 0.73 12.72
C VAL A 234 -24.15 2.15 12.49
N CYS A 235 -23.91 2.90 13.58
CA CYS A 235 -23.43 4.28 13.50
C CYS A 235 -21.98 4.35 13.02
N THR A 236 -21.18 3.31 13.25
CA THR A 236 -19.83 3.16 12.69
C THR A 236 -19.86 2.60 11.27
N ILE A 237 -20.60 1.50 11.03
CA ILE A 237 -20.60 0.83 9.71
C ILE A 237 -21.12 1.76 8.61
N ARG A 238 -22.20 2.52 8.86
CA ARG A 238 -22.85 3.33 7.83
C ARG A 238 -21.90 4.36 7.19
N PRO A 239 -21.22 5.24 7.94
CA PRO A 239 -20.25 6.16 7.36
C PRO A 239 -18.98 5.44 6.90
N LEU A 240 -18.56 4.38 7.59
CA LEU A 240 -17.39 3.59 7.19
C LEU A 240 -17.54 2.98 5.80
N VAL A 241 -18.73 2.54 5.37
CA VAL A 241 -18.96 2.06 3.99
C VAL A 241 -18.72 3.15 2.96
N ALA A 242 -19.18 4.37 3.21
CA ALA A 242 -18.95 5.49 2.31
C ALA A 242 -17.46 5.88 2.28
N ALA A 243 -16.83 5.94 3.46
CA ALA A 243 -15.41 6.25 3.59
C ALA A 243 -14.53 5.19 2.89
N LEU A 244 -14.83 3.90 3.10
CA LEU A 244 -14.17 2.77 2.44
C LEU A 244 -14.33 2.84 0.93
N SER A 245 -15.55 3.04 0.43
CA SER A 245 -15.78 3.13 -1.01
C SER A 245 -15.01 4.29 -1.64
N PHE A 246 -14.95 5.44 -0.96
CA PHE A 246 -14.23 6.61 -1.46
C PHE A 246 -12.72 6.39 -1.48
N HIS A 247 -12.09 5.98 -0.38
CA HIS A 247 -10.64 5.79 -0.40
C HIS A 247 -10.25 4.64 -1.33
N GLN A 248 -10.95 3.51 -1.29
CA GLN A 248 -10.65 2.36 -2.14
C GLN A 248 -10.73 2.71 -3.64
N LEU A 249 -11.63 3.61 -4.05
CA LEU A 249 -11.67 4.13 -5.42
C LEU A 249 -10.36 4.85 -5.79
N PHE A 250 -9.85 5.74 -4.93
CA PHE A 250 -8.66 6.53 -5.22
C PHE A 250 -7.36 5.77 -4.98
N GLU A 251 -7.30 4.89 -3.98
CA GLU A 251 -6.21 3.93 -3.81
C GLU A 251 -6.08 3.02 -5.03
N GLY A 252 -7.21 2.54 -5.55
CA GLY A 252 -7.26 1.78 -6.80
C GLY A 252 -6.76 2.59 -7.98
N MET A 253 -7.11 3.87 -8.07
CA MET A 253 -6.61 4.75 -9.12
C MET A 253 -5.09 4.98 -9.05
N GLY A 254 -4.54 5.13 -7.84
CA GLY A 254 -3.10 5.20 -7.62
C GLY A 254 -2.39 3.92 -8.08
N LEU A 255 -2.88 2.77 -7.61
CA LEU A 255 -2.36 1.45 -7.98
C LEU A 255 -2.49 1.19 -9.49
N GLY A 256 -3.64 1.45 -10.09
CA GLY A 256 -3.88 1.29 -11.53
C GLY A 256 -2.92 2.13 -12.37
N GLY A 257 -2.58 3.34 -11.91
CA GLY A 257 -1.54 4.17 -12.51
C GLY A 257 -0.17 3.51 -12.46
N CYS A 258 0.22 2.95 -11.31
CA CYS A 258 1.47 2.20 -11.16
C CYS A 258 1.50 0.93 -12.03
N ILE A 259 0.40 0.16 -12.10
CA ILE A 259 0.25 -1.03 -12.95
C ILE A 259 0.44 -0.66 -14.43
N LEU A 260 -0.11 0.47 -14.85
CA LEU A 260 0.04 0.97 -16.21
C LEU A 260 1.50 1.30 -16.53
N GLN A 261 2.22 1.92 -15.59
CA GLN A 261 3.64 2.29 -15.72
C GLN A 261 4.61 1.09 -15.62
N ALA A 262 4.17 -0.03 -15.05
CA ALA A 262 4.95 -1.26 -14.93
C ALA A 262 4.96 -2.12 -16.21
N GLU A 263 4.17 -1.73 -17.23
CA GLU A 263 4.03 -2.39 -18.54
C GLU A 263 3.82 -3.91 -18.45
N TYR A 264 3.00 -4.33 -17.50
CA TYR A 264 2.63 -5.74 -17.36
C TYR A 264 1.75 -6.22 -18.52
N GLY A 265 1.87 -7.51 -18.85
CA GLY A 265 0.94 -8.19 -19.76
C GLY A 265 -0.47 -8.30 -19.16
N ALA A 266 -1.48 -8.50 -20.02
CA ALA A 266 -2.89 -8.52 -19.61
C ALA A 266 -3.18 -9.50 -18.47
N ARG A 267 -2.60 -10.70 -18.49
CA ARG A 267 -2.75 -11.70 -17.42
C ARG A 267 -2.34 -11.17 -16.05
N MET A 268 -1.16 -10.56 -15.95
CA MET A 268 -0.66 -10.02 -14.68
C MET A 268 -1.50 -8.82 -14.22
N LYS A 269 -1.90 -7.95 -15.15
CA LYS A 269 -2.82 -6.83 -14.86
C LYS A 269 -4.14 -7.33 -14.27
N SER A 270 -4.74 -8.35 -14.88
CA SER A 270 -5.99 -8.95 -14.39
C SER A 270 -5.83 -9.58 -13.00
N VAL A 271 -4.69 -10.23 -12.74
CA VAL A 271 -4.40 -10.80 -11.40
C VAL A 271 -4.32 -9.72 -10.33
N LEU A 272 -3.57 -8.64 -10.57
CA LEU A 272 -3.45 -7.51 -9.65
C LEU A 272 -4.81 -6.84 -9.41
N VAL A 273 -5.54 -6.55 -10.48
CA VAL A 273 -6.90 -5.97 -10.41
C VAL A 273 -7.86 -6.84 -9.60
N PHE A 274 -7.78 -8.16 -9.77
CA PHE A 274 -8.58 -9.12 -9.01
C PHE A 274 -8.27 -9.09 -7.52
N PHE A 275 -6.99 -9.19 -7.14
CA PHE A 275 -6.57 -9.18 -5.73
C PHE A 275 -6.90 -7.85 -5.05
N PHE A 276 -6.56 -6.71 -5.66
CA PHE A 276 -6.93 -5.40 -5.13
C PHE A 276 -8.42 -5.28 -4.81
N SER A 277 -9.27 -5.78 -5.70
CA SER A 277 -10.72 -5.51 -5.60
C SER A 277 -11.48 -6.51 -4.75
N THR A 278 -11.01 -7.76 -4.67
CA THR A 278 -11.71 -8.83 -3.94
C THR A 278 -11.26 -8.94 -2.49
N THR A 279 -10.08 -8.43 -2.15
CA THR A 279 -9.51 -8.55 -0.80
C THR A 279 -10.37 -7.87 0.28
N THR A 280 -10.80 -6.62 0.10
CA THR A 280 -11.65 -5.93 1.10
C THR A 280 -13.02 -6.61 1.26
N PRO A 281 -13.78 -6.90 0.17
CA PRO A 281 -15.02 -7.66 0.27
C PRO A 281 -14.84 -9.04 0.93
N PHE A 282 -13.74 -9.73 0.64
CA PHE A 282 -13.38 -10.99 1.30
C PHE A 282 -13.16 -10.78 2.80
N GLY A 283 -12.42 -9.75 3.20
CA GLY A 283 -12.22 -9.38 4.60
C GLY A 283 -13.55 -9.12 5.32
N VAL A 284 -14.49 -8.41 4.68
CA VAL A 284 -15.83 -8.16 5.23
C VAL A 284 -16.62 -9.45 5.43
N ALA A 285 -16.61 -10.34 4.43
CA ALA A 285 -17.27 -11.63 4.53
C ALA A 285 -16.63 -12.52 5.62
N LEU A 286 -15.31 -12.53 5.72
CA LEU A 286 -14.56 -13.25 6.74
C LEU A 286 -14.86 -12.69 8.15
N GLY A 287 -14.80 -11.38 8.33
CA GLY A 287 -15.16 -10.71 9.58
C GLY A 287 -16.58 -11.05 10.01
N LEU A 288 -17.53 -11.02 9.07
CA LEU A 288 -18.92 -11.42 9.32
C LEU A 288 -19.01 -12.89 9.77
N ALA A 289 -18.29 -13.81 9.13
CA ALA A 289 -18.29 -15.22 9.51
C ALA A 289 -17.70 -15.43 10.93
N LEU A 290 -16.63 -14.71 11.25
CA LEU A 290 -15.92 -14.82 12.53
C LEU A 290 -16.70 -14.25 13.73
N THR A 291 -17.69 -13.36 13.52
CA THR A 291 -18.54 -12.85 14.62
C THR A 291 -19.26 -13.93 15.43
N ARG A 292 -19.36 -15.15 14.91
CA ARG A 292 -19.97 -16.30 15.61
C ARG A 292 -19.04 -16.96 16.63
N VAL A 293 -17.74 -16.76 16.50
CA VAL A 293 -16.70 -17.45 17.30
C VAL A 293 -15.76 -16.45 17.98
N TYR A 294 -15.81 -15.19 17.59
CA TYR A 294 -14.85 -14.16 17.97
C TYR A 294 -15.56 -12.87 18.38
N SER A 295 -15.14 -12.28 19.50
CA SER A 295 -15.55 -10.95 19.95
C SER A 295 -14.49 -9.92 19.55
N ASP A 296 -14.92 -8.85 18.90
CA ASP A 296 -14.09 -7.68 18.56
C ASP A 296 -13.52 -6.98 19.80
N SER A 297 -14.14 -7.17 20.97
CA SER A 297 -13.67 -6.66 22.27
C SER A 297 -12.65 -7.55 23.00
N SER A 298 -12.28 -8.71 22.45
CA SER A 298 -11.35 -9.61 23.14
C SER A 298 -9.93 -9.04 23.17
N PRO A 299 -9.14 -9.24 24.25
CA PRO A 299 -7.78 -8.69 24.34
C PRO A 299 -6.89 -9.10 23.16
N THR A 300 -6.95 -10.38 22.75
CA THR A 300 -6.22 -10.86 21.59
C THR A 300 -6.63 -10.15 20.31
N ALA A 301 -7.93 -9.84 20.15
CA ALA A 301 -8.40 -9.11 18.99
C ALA A 301 -7.84 -7.71 18.88
N LEU A 302 -7.96 -6.97 19.98
CA LEU A 302 -7.50 -5.60 20.08
C LEU A 302 -6.00 -5.51 19.81
N VAL A 303 -5.22 -6.43 20.38
CA VAL A 303 -3.77 -6.49 20.13
C VAL A 303 -3.46 -6.80 18.67
N VAL A 304 -4.07 -7.86 18.11
CA VAL A 304 -3.78 -8.29 16.73
C VAL A 304 -4.16 -7.22 15.72
N VAL A 305 -5.41 -6.75 15.78
CA VAL A 305 -5.95 -5.77 14.84
C VAL A 305 -5.25 -4.43 15.02
N GLY A 306 -5.01 -4.01 16.26
CA GLY A 306 -4.30 -2.77 16.56
C GLY A 306 -2.86 -2.75 16.03
N LEU A 307 -2.09 -3.84 16.19
CA LEU A 307 -0.72 -3.94 15.65
C LEU A 307 -0.71 -4.02 14.11
N LEU A 308 -1.66 -4.76 13.52
CA LEU A 308 -1.77 -4.84 12.06
C LEU A 308 -2.17 -3.50 11.45
N ASN A 309 -3.08 -2.75 12.08
CA ASN A 309 -3.44 -1.39 11.69
C ASN A 309 -2.24 -0.44 11.82
N ALA A 310 -1.45 -0.53 12.89
CA ALA A 310 -0.23 0.26 13.04
C ALA A 310 0.77 -0.01 11.90
N ALA A 311 1.04 -1.29 11.62
CA ALA A 311 1.96 -1.69 10.56
C ALA A 311 1.45 -1.22 9.18
N SER A 312 0.15 -1.34 8.95
CA SER A 312 -0.50 -0.90 7.73
C SER A 312 -0.43 0.61 7.55
N ALA A 313 -0.66 1.40 8.60
CA ALA A 313 -0.52 2.87 8.55
C ALA A 313 0.91 3.26 8.19
N GLY A 314 1.92 2.60 8.77
CA GLY A 314 3.33 2.79 8.42
C GLY A 314 3.64 2.51 6.95
N LEU A 315 3.12 1.41 6.41
CA LEU A 315 3.21 1.07 4.99
C LEU A 315 2.58 2.15 4.09
N LEU A 316 1.37 2.60 4.39
CA LEU A 316 0.67 3.64 3.62
C LEU A 316 1.40 4.99 3.68
N HIS A 317 1.95 5.37 4.84
CA HIS A 317 2.74 6.60 4.96
C HIS A 317 3.97 6.56 4.05
N TYR A 318 4.71 5.45 4.07
CA TYR A 318 5.87 5.28 3.22
C TYR A 318 5.48 5.31 1.74
N MET A 319 4.46 4.57 1.33
CA MET A 319 3.98 4.53 -0.05
C MET A 319 3.55 5.90 -0.55
N ALA A 320 2.74 6.61 0.24
CA ALA A 320 2.25 7.91 -0.16
C ALA A 320 3.39 8.92 -0.28
N LEU A 321 4.24 9.04 0.73
CA LEU A 321 5.30 10.06 0.76
C LEU A 321 6.46 9.74 -0.18
N VAL A 322 6.92 8.49 -0.21
CA VAL A 322 8.14 8.08 -0.92
C VAL A 322 7.81 7.55 -2.31
N ASP A 323 6.96 6.53 -2.43
CA ASP A 323 6.74 5.84 -3.70
C ASP A 323 5.88 6.62 -4.69
N LEU A 324 5.01 7.49 -4.18
CA LEU A 324 4.09 8.28 -5.01
C LEU A 324 4.50 9.76 -5.05
N LEU A 325 4.41 10.46 -3.93
CA LEU A 325 4.61 11.92 -3.90
C LEU A 325 6.06 12.30 -4.25
N ALA A 326 7.06 11.76 -3.55
CA ALA A 326 8.44 12.08 -3.85
C ALA A 326 8.83 11.64 -5.26
N ALA A 327 8.43 10.45 -5.70
CA ALA A 327 8.71 9.94 -7.04
C ALA A 327 8.13 10.83 -8.15
N ASP A 328 6.90 11.35 -7.99
CA ASP A 328 6.26 12.21 -8.98
C ASP A 328 6.80 13.64 -8.92
N PHE A 329 6.85 14.26 -7.73
CA PHE A 329 7.26 15.67 -7.57
C PHE A 329 8.74 15.90 -7.88
N MET A 330 9.60 14.90 -7.66
CA MET A 330 11.02 14.97 -8.06
C MET A 330 11.24 14.50 -9.51
N GLY A 331 10.17 14.13 -10.23
CA GLY A 331 10.22 13.73 -11.62
C GLY A 331 10.40 14.92 -12.58
N PRO A 332 11.00 14.69 -13.78
CA PRO A 332 11.34 15.76 -14.73
C PRO A 332 10.14 16.57 -15.21
N LYS A 333 8.95 15.96 -15.25
CA LYS A 333 7.73 16.61 -15.76
C LYS A 333 7.17 17.66 -14.80
N LEU A 334 7.15 17.38 -13.49
CA LEU A 334 6.71 18.34 -12.47
C LEU A 334 7.79 19.40 -12.21
N GLN A 335 9.06 19.00 -12.21
CA GLN A 335 10.20 19.93 -12.09
C GLN A 335 10.32 20.89 -13.28
N GLY A 336 9.80 20.51 -14.45
CA GLY A 336 9.79 21.38 -15.64
C GLY A 336 8.67 22.44 -15.67
N SER A 337 7.73 22.44 -14.72
CA SER A 337 6.59 23.36 -14.73
C SER A 337 6.09 23.72 -13.33
N VAL A 338 6.46 24.91 -12.85
CA VAL A 338 6.02 25.44 -11.54
C VAL A 338 4.50 25.50 -11.42
N ARG A 339 3.79 25.88 -12.50
CA ARG A 339 2.32 25.93 -12.50
C ARG A 339 1.72 24.55 -12.28
N LEU A 340 2.21 23.53 -12.97
CA LEU A 340 1.74 22.16 -12.79
C LEU A 340 2.05 21.66 -11.38
N GLN A 341 3.24 21.98 -10.87
CA GLN A 341 3.67 21.60 -9.52
C GLN A 341 2.76 22.20 -8.44
N LEU A 342 2.41 23.48 -8.52
CA LEU A 342 1.50 24.12 -7.57
C LEU A 342 0.09 23.53 -7.63
N VAL A 343 -0.44 23.27 -8.83
CA VAL A 343 -1.75 22.63 -9.00
C VAL A 343 -1.74 21.21 -8.44
N SER A 344 -0.68 20.45 -8.67
CA SER A 344 -0.50 19.12 -8.09
C SER A 344 -0.40 19.17 -6.57
N PHE A 345 0.34 20.12 -5.98
CA PHE A 345 0.38 20.27 -4.52
C PHE A 345 -1.00 20.58 -3.92
N LEU A 346 -1.76 21.48 -4.57
CA LEU A 346 -3.13 21.75 -4.16
C LEU A 346 -4.00 20.47 -4.24
N ALA A 347 -3.82 19.66 -5.28
CA ALA A 347 -4.52 18.40 -5.42
C ALA A 347 -4.18 17.41 -4.29
N VAL A 348 -2.90 17.32 -3.88
CA VAL A 348 -2.49 16.51 -2.71
C VAL A 348 -3.21 16.99 -1.45
N LEU A 349 -3.22 18.30 -1.19
CA LEU A 349 -3.88 18.88 -0.01
C LEU A 349 -5.39 18.64 -0.03
N LEU A 350 -6.03 18.73 -1.20
CA LEU A 350 -7.46 18.42 -1.35
C LEU A 350 -7.75 16.93 -1.11
N GLY A 351 -6.88 16.02 -1.56
CA GLY A 351 -7.01 14.59 -1.29
C GLY A 351 -6.89 14.26 0.19
N ALA A 352 -5.85 14.77 0.85
CA ALA A 352 -5.62 14.57 2.28
C ALA A 352 -6.71 15.24 3.14
N GLY A 353 -7.12 16.45 2.77
CA GLY A 353 -8.21 17.18 3.41
C GLY A 353 -9.56 16.48 3.24
N GLY A 354 -9.84 15.94 2.05
CA GLY A 354 -11.04 15.14 1.78
C GLY A 354 -11.14 13.93 2.71
N MET A 355 -10.05 13.16 2.83
CA MET A 355 -9.98 12.04 3.78
C MET A 355 -10.14 12.47 5.23
N SER A 356 -9.53 13.60 5.62
CA SER A 356 -9.66 14.14 6.98
C SER A 356 -11.11 14.55 7.30
N ILE A 357 -11.84 15.09 6.33
CA ILE A 357 -13.25 15.45 6.50
C ILE A 357 -14.09 14.18 6.65
N MET A 358 -13.86 13.15 5.84
CA MET A 358 -14.60 11.90 5.97
C MET A 358 -14.35 11.21 7.32
N ALA A 359 -13.14 11.31 7.86
CA ALA A 359 -12.80 10.76 9.17
C ALA A 359 -13.61 11.38 10.33
N LYS A 360 -14.16 12.60 10.17
CA LYS A 360 -15.10 13.15 11.18
C LYS A 360 -16.42 12.40 11.26
N TRP A 361 -16.81 11.73 10.18
CA TRP A 361 -18.10 11.08 10.07
C TRP A 361 -17.99 9.56 10.19
N ALA A 362 -16.81 8.98 9.97
CA ALA A 362 -16.52 7.54 10.09
C ALA A 362 -16.51 7.08 11.56
#